data_AF-A0A7V5TNJ1-F1
#
_entry.id   AF-A0A7V5TNJ1-F1
#
_cell.length_a   1.000
_cell.length_b   1.000
_cell.length_c   1.000
_cell.angle_alpha   90.00
_cell.angle_beta   90.00
_cell.angle_gamma   90.00
#
_symmetry.space_group_name_H-M   'P 1'
#
loop_
_entity.id
_entity.type
_entity.pdbx_description
1 polymer ?
#
loop_
_entity_poly.entity_id
_entity_poly.type
_entity_poly.pdbx_seq_one_letter_code
_entity_poly.pdbx_strand_id
1 'polypeptide(L)'
;MVNLTVNGRTIGVPDGATVLQAVRAAGVDLPTLCHHDGLTPYGACRLCMVAVTAPRRSLVAACAHPAEEGMAVETEAPEAVRARRLAVEALLSRAPQSDLIREMAAALGVTESRFAPPPEQANELCVLCGLCVRVCREAIGAAAISFIGRGVERRVGTPFDLHAEACLGCGACAA
;
A
#
# COMPACT_ATOMS: atom_id res chain seq x y z
N MET A 1 -12.34 19.27 -12.52
CA MET A 1 -11.30 19.49 -11.49
C MET A 1 -11.99 19.48 -10.15
N VAL A 2 -11.39 18.83 -9.17
CA VAL A 2 -11.82 18.78 -7.78
C VAL A 2 -10.83 19.60 -6.94
N ASN A 3 -11.34 20.48 -6.08
CA ASN A 3 -10.53 21.25 -5.14
C ASN A 3 -10.69 20.70 -3.73
N LEU A 4 -9.57 20.49 -3.05
CA LEU A 4 -9.50 20.04 -1.67
C LEU A 4 -8.33 20.69 -0.95
N THR A 5 -8.36 20.67 0.37
CA THR A 5 -7.31 21.22 1.23
C THR A 5 -6.45 20.09 1.77
N VAL A 6 -5.14 20.17 1.58
CA VAL A 6 -4.15 19.24 2.16
C VAL A 6 -3.22 20.03 3.08
N ASN A 7 -3.19 19.71 4.37
CA ASN A 7 -2.39 20.39 5.39
C ASN A 7 -2.54 21.93 5.31
N GLY A 8 -3.78 22.41 5.19
CA GLY A 8 -4.10 23.83 5.04
C GLY A 8 -3.87 24.45 3.65
N ARG A 9 -3.32 23.72 2.66
CA ARG A 9 -3.10 24.22 1.29
C ARG A 9 -4.19 23.73 0.35
N THR A 10 -4.83 24.65 -0.38
CA THR A 10 -5.80 24.30 -1.42
C THR A 10 -5.09 23.76 -2.65
N ILE A 11 -5.52 22.59 -3.12
CA ILE A 11 -4.98 21.87 -4.29
C ILE A 11 -6.14 21.52 -5.22
N GLY A 12 -5.93 21.73 -6.52
CA GLY A 12 -6.83 21.26 -7.56
C GLY A 12 -6.26 20.00 -8.22
N VAL A 13 -7.08 18.96 -8.36
CA VAL A 13 -6.73 17.71 -9.07
C VAL A 13 -7.76 17.39 -10.15
N PRO A 14 -7.41 16.58 -11.17
CA PRO A 14 -8.38 16.09 -12.15
C PRO A 14 -9.53 15.30 -11.50
N ASP A 15 -10.69 15.28 -12.16
CA ASP A 15 -11.84 14.50 -11.68
C ASP A 15 -11.50 13.00 -11.71
N GLY A 16 -11.88 12.28 -10.65
CA GLY A 16 -11.54 10.86 -10.47
C GLY A 16 -10.14 10.61 -9.87
N ALA A 17 -9.38 11.66 -9.56
CA ALA A 17 -8.12 11.51 -8.81
C ALA A 17 -8.36 10.97 -7.40
N THR A 18 -7.32 10.37 -6.83
CA THR A 18 -7.28 9.87 -5.45
C THR A 18 -6.77 10.95 -4.50
N VAL A 19 -7.05 10.79 -3.21
CA VAL A 19 -6.46 11.63 -2.16
C VAL A 19 -4.93 11.57 -2.20
N LEU A 20 -4.32 10.42 -2.51
CA LEU A 20 -2.86 10.31 -2.63
C LEU A 20 -2.30 11.23 -3.72
N GLN A 21 -2.98 11.33 -4.87
CA GLN A 21 -2.56 12.24 -5.94
C GLN A 21 -2.67 13.70 -5.52
N ALA A 22 -3.70 14.07 -4.76
CA ALA A 22 -3.82 15.41 -4.18
C ALA A 22 -2.72 15.71 -3.15
N VAL A 23 -2.41 14.74 -2.28
CA VAL A 23 -1.33 14.85 -1.29
C VAL A 23 0.03 15.05 -1.97
N ARG A 24 0.32 14.27 -3.03
CA ARG A 24 1.55 14.44 -3.83
C ARG A 24 1.58 15.77 -4.58
N ALA A 25 0.45 16.23 -5.12
CA ALA A 25 0.33 17.55 -5.76
C ALA A 25 0.55 18.70 -4.76
N ALA A 26 0.28 18.49 -3.46
CA ALA A 26 0.64 19.42 -2.40
C ALA A 26 2.15 19.44 -2.07
N GLY A 27 2.95 18.57 -2.69
CA GLY A 27 4.37 18.40 -2.41
C GLY A 27 4.65 17.61 -1.13
N VAL A 28 3.67 16.87 -0.62
CA VAL A 28 3.85 16.00 0.55
C VAL A 28 4.15 14.59 0.07
N ASP A 29 5.31 14.07 0.45
CA ASP A 29 5.64 12.67 0.21
C ASP A 29 4.97 11.79 1.29
N LEU A 30 4.13 10.86 0.84
CA LEU A 30 3.37 9.97 1.70
C LEU A 30 3.80 8.52 1.40
N PRO A 31 4.24 7.74 2.40
CA PRO A 31 4.82 6.44 2.15
C PRO A 31 3.78 5.49 1.54
N THR A 32 4.18 4.80 0.48
CA THR A 32 3.38 3.78 -0.18
C THR A 32 4.23 2.57 -0.50
N LEU A 33 3.64 1.37 -0.38
CA LEU A 33 4.32 0.12 -0.70
C LEU A 33 3.55 -0.73 -1.73
N CYS A 34 2.23 -0.77 -1.65
CA CYS A 34 1.39 -1.53 -2.58
C CYS A 34 0.76 -0.67 -3.70
N HIS A 35 1.16 0.60 -3.80
CA HIS A 35 0.67 1.55 -4.81
C HIS A 35 1.63 1.57 -5.99
N HIS A 36 1.08 1.65 -7.20
CA HIS A 36 1.83 1.86 -8.43
C HIS A 36 0.92 2.58 -9.43
N ASP A 37 1.40 3.62 -10.09
CA ASP A 37 0.55 4.51 -10.92
C ASP A 37 0.00 3.80 -12.17
N GLY A 38 0.69 2.78 -12.67
CA GLY A 38 0.24 1.95 -13.80
C GLY A 38 -0.72 0.81 -13.44
N LEU A 39 -1.16 0.70 -12.18
CA LEU A 39 -2.07 -0.35 -11.72
C LEU A 39 -3.27 0.28 -10.99
N THR A 40 -4.38 -0.46 -10.89
CA THR A 40 -5.56 0.01 -10.14
C THR A 40 -5.27 0.32 -8.65
N PRO A 41 -6.09 1.12 -7.96
CA PRO A 41 -5.94 1.31 -6.52
C PRO A 41 -6.10 0.01 -5.71
N TYR A 42 -5.27 -0.20 -4.68
CA TYR A 42 -5.32 -1.42 -3.86
C TYR A 42 -5.50 -1.20 -2.35
N GLY A 43 -4.73 -0.29 -1.75
CA GLY A 43 -4.89 0.06 -0.34
C GLY A 43 -4.53 -1.04 0.68
N ALA A 44 -3.82 -2.10 0.30
CA ALA A 44 -3.53 -3.21 1.20
C ALA A 44 -2.47 -2.89 2.29
N CYS A 45 -1.40 -2.17 1.96
CA CYS A 45 -0.29 -1.93 2.89
C CYS A 45 -0.61 -0.92 4.02
N ARG A 46 -1.63 -0.08 3.85
CA ARG A 46 -2.05 0.95 4.83
C ARG A 46 -0.94 1.92 5.29
N LEU A 47 0.11 2.13 4.49
CA LEU A 47 1.13 3.15 4.78
C LEU A 47 0.69 4.57 4.35
N CYS A 48 -0.27 4.65 3.43
CA CYS A 48 -0.84 5.91 2.94
C CYS A 48 -2.04 6.41 3.76
N MET A 49 -2.13 6.07 5.05
CA MET A 49 -3.26 6.50 5.88
C MET A 49 -3.17 7.99 6.17
N VAL A 50 -4.29 8.68 5.99
CA VAL A 50 -4.45 10.13 6.25
C VAL A 50 -5.79 10.38 6.96
N ALA A 51 -5.87 11.48 7.69
CA ALA A 51 -7.13 11.89 8.31
C ALA A 51 -7.86 12.88 7.39
N VAL A 52 -9.09 12.56 7.01
CA VAL A 52 -10.01 13.52 6.42
C VAL A 52 -10.70 14.24 7.59
N THR A 53 -10.62 15.57 7.63
CA THR A 53 -11.19 16.41 8.69
C THR A 53 -12.52 17.06 8.29
N ALA A 54 -12.78 17.19 6.98
CA ALA A 54 -14.04 17.69 6.42
C ALA A 54 -14.38 16.97 5.10
N PRO A 55 -15.68 16.83 4.74
CA PRO A 55 -16.86 17.26 5.50
C PRO A 55 -17.18 16.31 6.67
N ARG A 56 -16.69 15.07 6.63
CA ARG A 56 -16.84 14.10 7.71
C ARG A 56 -15.48 13.59 8.16
N ARG A 57 -15.28 13.53 9.46
CA ARG A 57 -14.04 13.00 10.02
C ARG A 57 -13.94 11.51 9.74
N SER A 58 -12.86 11.11 9.07
CA SER A 58 -12.58 9.71 8.78
C SER A 58 -11.10 9.47 8.61
N LEU A 59 -10.68 8.23 8.80
CA LEU A 59 -9.32 7.78 8.56
C LEU A 59 -9.34 6.88 7.32
N VAL A 60 -8.65 7.28 6.25
CA VAL A 60 -8.76 6.64 4.94
C VAL A 60 -7.40 6.27 4.38
N ALA A 61 -7.36 5.28 3.50
CA ALA A 61 -6.18 4.99 2.69
C ALA A 61 -6.15 5.92 1.47
N ALA A 62 -5.22 6.86 1.45
CA ALA A 62 -5.17 7.91 0.42
C ALA A 62 -5.07 7.34 -1.00
N CYS A 63 -4.38 6.21 -1.20
CA CYS A 63 -4.16 5.63 -2.53
C CYS A 63 -5.42 5.06 -3.20
N ALA A 64 -6.49 4.82 -2.42
CA ALA A 64 -7.74 4.23 -2.92
C ALA A 64 -8.98 5.07 -2.60
N HIS A 65 -8.84 6.12 -1.79
CA HIS A 65 -9.94 7.03 -1.51
C HIS A 65 -10.04 8.09 -2.62
N PRO A 66 -11.20 8.26 -3.26
CA PRO A 66 -11.42 9.34 -4.22
C PRO A 66 -11.23 10.71 -3.57
N ALA A 67 -10.67 11.67 -4.32
CA ALA A 67 -10.69 13.06 -3.93
C ALA A 67 -12.06 13.67 -4.28
N GLU A 68 -12.71 14.31 -3.31
CA GLU A 68 -14.00 14.98 -3.48
C GLU A 68 -13.91 16.47 -3.13
N GLU A 69 -14.82 17.26 -3.69
CA GLU A 69 -14.82 18.71 -3.54
C GLU A 69 -14.99 19.12 -2.07
N GLY A 70 -14.17 20.07 -1.64
CA GLY A 70 -14.22 20.61 -0.28
C GLY A 70 -13.71 19.66 0.81
N MET A 71 -13.10 18.52 0.43
CA MET A 71 -12.39 17.69 1.40
C MET A 71 -11.25 18.47 2.07
N ALA A 72 -11.01 18.18 3.34
CA ALA A 72 -9.82 18.63 4.05
C ALA A 72 -9.06 17.42 4.60
N VAL A 73 -7.75 17.35 4.32
CA VAL A 73 -6.89 16.20 4.60
C VAL A 73 -5.69 16.65 5.42
N GLU A 74 -5.44 15.96 6.52
CA GLU A 74 -4.27 16.15 7.38
C GLU A 74 -3.42 14.88 7.36
N THR A 75 -2.20 14.98 6.82
CA THR A 75 -1.31 13.81 6.67
C THR A 75 -0.66 13.43 7.99
N GLU A 76 -0.32 14.42 8.82
CA GLU A 76 0.37 14.25 10.11
C GLU A 76 -0.57 14.27 11.31
N ALA A 77 -1.87 14.11 11.09
CA ALA A 77 -2.84 13.92 12.17
C ALA A 77 -2.43 12.74 13.07
N PRO A 78 -2.55 12.83 14.41
CA PRO A 78 -2.08 11.79 15.32
C PRO A 78 -2.65 10.39 15.02
N GLU A 79 -3.91 10.30 14.62
CA GLU A 79 -4.56 9.05 14.19
C GLU A 79 -3.94 8.45 12.93
N ALA A 80 -3.54 9.29 11.96
CA ALA A 80 -2.89 8.85 10.73
C ALA A 80 -1.48 8.35 11.00
N VAL A 81 -0.70 9.07 11.80
CA VAL A 81 0.65 8.65 12.22
C VAL A 81 0.59 7.33 12.98
N ARG A 82 -0.33 7.18 13.95
CA ARG A 82 -0.50 5.92 14.70
C ARG A 82 -0.88 4.76 13.79
N ALA A 83 -1.77 4.97 12.82
CA ALA A 83 -2.17 3.94 11.88
C ALA A 83 -1.01 3.50 10.98
N ARG A 84 -0.21 4.45 10.47
CA ARG A 84 0.99 4.16 9.66
C ARG A 84 2.03 3.37 10.45
N ARG A 85 2.28 3.76 11.72
CA ARG A 85 3.18 3.03 12.63
C ARG A 85 2.70 1.60 12.90
N LEU A 86 1.42 1.40 13.16
CA LEU A 86 0.85 0.07 13.36
C LEU A 86 0.95 -0.78 12.09
N ALA A 87 0.69 -0.19 10.92
CA ALA A 87 0.78 -0.88 9.64
C ALA A 87 2.22 -1.35 9.37
N VAL A 88 3.22 -0.47 9.52
CA VAL A 88 4.61 -0.84 9.29
C VAL A 88 5.12 -1.86 10.32
N GLU A 89 4.64 -1.79 11.55
CA GLU A 89 4.96 -2.77 12.60
C GLU A 89 4.45 -4.18 12.24
N ALA A 90 3.23 -4.28 11.67
CA ALA A 90 2.70 -5.54 11.17
C ALA A 90 3.45 -6.04 9.92
N LEU A 91 3.85 -5.14 9.02
CA LEU A 91 4.68 -5.48 7.86
C LEU A 91 6.06 -6.01 8.30
N LEU A 92 6.66 -5.41 9.32
CA LEU A 92 7.93 -5.84 9.90
C LEU A 92 7.81 -7.24 10.54
N SER A 93 6.67 -7.55 11.16
CA SER A 93 6.39 -8.91 11.65
C SER A 93 6.27 -9.91 10.50
N ARG A 94 5.65 -9.54 9.37
CA ARG A 94 5.49 -10.44 8.22
C ARG A 94 6.79 -10.69 7.47
N ALA A 95 7.61 -9.66 7.28
CA ALA A 95 8.85 -9.73 6.50
C ALA A 95 10.04 -9.17 7.29
N PRO A 96 10.42 -9.81 8.41
CA PRO A 96 11.41 -9.27 9.33
C PRO A 96 12.81 -9.16 8.73
N GLN A 97 13.13 -9.88 7.64
CA GLN A 97 14.43 -9.81 6.97
C GLN A 97 14.47 -8.88 5.75
N SER A 98 13.37 -8.18 5.46
CA SER A 98 13.34 -7.25 4.33
C SER A 98 13.97 -5.91 4.71
N ASP A 99 15.09 -5.55 4.08
CA ASP A 99 15.78 -4.27 4.28
C ASP A 99 14.85 -3.08 3.99
N LEU A 100 14.10 -3.14 2.89
CA LEU A 100 13.10 -2.13 2.54
C LEU A 100 12.11 -1.89 3.69
N ILE A 101 11.59 -2.94 4.31
CA ILE A 101 10.62 -2.81 5.40
C ILE A 101 11.27 -2.30 6.68
N ARG A 102 12.52 -2.71 6.96
CA ARG A 102 13.29 -2.19 8.09
C ARG A 102 13.56 -0.70 7.94
N GLU A 103 13.96 -0.25 6.75
CA GLU A 103 14.18 1.16 6.44
C GLU A 103 12.90 1.97 6.58
N MET A 104 11.78 1.49 6.01
CA MET A 104 10.47 2.14 6.16
C MET A 104 10.00 2.18 7.62
N ALA A 105 10.23 1.12 8.39
CA ALA A 105 9.90 1.06 9.80
C ALA A 105 10.72 2.09 10.58
N ALA A 106 12.04 2.15 10.34
CA ALA A 106 12.94 3.10 10.97
C ALA A 106 12.55 4.55 10.65
N ALA A 107 12.20 4.86 9.39
CA ALA A 107 11.72 6.17 8.97
C ALA A 107 10.43 6.61 9.70
N LEU A 108 9.58 5.64 10.08
CA LEU A 108 8.37 5.86 10.87
C LEU A 108 8.62 5.75 12.39
N GLY A 109 9.86 5.56 12.83
CA GLY A 109 10.26 5.43 14.23
C GLY A 109 9.83 4.12 14.90
N VAL A 110 9.75 3.03 14.13
CA VAL A 110 9.44 1.67 14.57
C VAL A 110 10.68 0.81 14.38
N THR A 111 11.30 0.36 15.47
CA THR A 111 12.54 -0.45 15.44
C THR A 111 12.29 -1.93 15.68
N GLU A 112 11.16 -2.27 16.29
CA GLU A 112 10.76 -3.64 16.61
C GLU A 112 9.26 -3.82 16.45
N SER A 113 8.81 -5.07 16.33
CA SER A 113 7.40 -5.42 16.26
C SER A 113 6.95 -6.12 17.54
N ARG A 114 5.80 -5.71 18.08
CA ARG A 114 5.11 -6.41 19.17
C ARG A 114 4.46 -7.71 18.70
N PHE A 115 4.37 -7.91 17.38
CA PHE A 115 3.84 -9.13 16.79
C PHE A 115 5.01 -10.06 16.44
N ALA A 116 5.07 -11.24 17.07
CA ALA A 116 6.06 -12.23 16.72
C ALA A 116 5.75 -12.82 15.32
N PRO A 117 6.74 -12.90 14.40
CA PRO A 117 6.57 -13.66 13.16
C PRO A 117 6.27 -15.13 13.52
N PRO A 118 5.34 -15.80 12.81
CA PRO A 118 5.28 -17.25 12.86
C PRO A 118 6.65 -17.86 12.46
N PRO A 119 7.11 -18.95 13.10
CA PRO A 119 8.44 -19.51 12.84
C PRO A 119 8.71 -19.81 11.35
N GLU A 120 7.69 -20.28 10.63
CA GLU A 120 7.76 -20.55 9.19
C GLU A 120 7.94 -19.29 8.33
N GLN A 121 7.71 -18.10 8.89
CA GLN A 121 7.81 -16.80 8.20
C GLN A 121 9.01 -15.98 8.67
N ALA A 122 9.88 -16.52 9.53
CA ALA A 122 11.02 -15.80 10.10
C ALA A 122 12.02 -15.29 9.04
N ASN A 123 12.05 -15.91 7.86
CA ASN A 123 12.90 -15.54 6.72
C ASN A 123 12.10 -15.05 5.51
N GLU A 124 10.80 -14.78 5.68
CA GLU A 124 9.97 -14.25 4.61
C GLU A 124 10.43 -12.83 4.24
N LEU A 125 10.44 -12.56 2.94
CA LEU A 125 10.63 -11.21 2.38
C LEU A 125 9.34 -10.65 1.77
N CYS A 126 8.38 -11.52 1.41
CA CYS A 126 7.10 -11.12 0.83
C CYS A 126 6.16 -10.51 1.87
N VAL A 127 5.88 -9.21 1.69
CA VAL A 127 4.87 -8.46 2.46
C VAL A 127 3.44 -8.53 1.91
N LEU A 128 3.21 -9.37 0.89
CA LEU A 128 1.90 -9.51 0.23
C LEU A 128 1.35 -8.18 -0.33
N CYS A 129 2.23 -7.28 -0.79
CA CYS A 129 1.82 -6.02 -1.42
C CYS A 129 0.98 -6.21 -2.69
N GLY A 130 1.12 -7.37 -3.34
CA GLY A 130 0.33 -7.76 -4.50
C GLY A 130 0.75 -7.11 -5.81
N LEU A 131 1.79 -6.28 -5.84
CA LEU A 131 2.25 -5.64 -7.09
C LEU A 131 2.56 -6.70 -8.16
N CYS A 132 3.25 -7.79 -7.80
CA CYS A 132 3.55 -8.91 -8.71
C CYS A 132 2.30 -9.60 -9.29
N VAL A 133 1.33 -9.92 -8.43
CA VAL A 133 0.05 -10.55 -8.84
C VAL A 133 -0.74 -9.61 -9.74
N ARG A 134 -0.75 -8.32 -9.39
CA ARG A 134 -1.55 -7.31 -10.07
C ARG A 134 -0.94 -6.90 -11.40
N VAL A 135 0.38 -6.75 -11.51
CA VAL A 135 1.01 -6.50 -12.81
C VAL A 135 0.80 -7.70 -13.76
N CYS A 136 0.92 -8.93 -13.25
CA CYS A 136 0.69 -10.14 -14.04
C CYS A 136 -0.75 -10.23 -14.59
N ARG A 137 -1.74 -9.78 -13.81
CA ARG A 137 -3.15 -9.80 -14.22
C ARG A 137 -3.58 -8.58 -15.02
N GLU A 138 -3.30 -7.38 -14.53
CA GLU A 138 -3.87 -6.12 -15.03
C GLU A 138 -3.08 -5.57 -16.21
N ALA A 139 -1.74 -5.61 -16.15
CA ALA A 139 -0.88 -5.04 -17.19
C ALA A 139 -0.50 -6.07 -18.26
N ILE A 140 -0.12 -7.28 -17.84
CA ILE A 140 0.32 -8.34 -18.77
C ILE A 140 -0.88 -9.15 -19.29
N GLY A 141 -1.95 -9.31 -18.51
CA GLY A 141 -3.12 -10.11 -18.88
C GLY A 141 -2.92 -11.63 -18.74
N ALA A 142 -1.76 -12.10 -18.28
CA ALA A 142 -1.43 -13.51 -18.15
C ALA A 142 -2.11 -14.17 -16.94
N ALA A 143 -2.20 -13.45 -15.82
CA ALA A 143 -2.73 -13.96 -14.55
C ALA A 143 -2.12 -15.31 -14.10
N ALA A 144 -0.85 -15.54 -14.43
CA ALA A 144 -0.11 -16.79 -14.16
C ALA A 144 0.19 -17.03 -12.67
N ILE A 145 0.20 -15.96 -11.87
CA ILE A 145 0.39 -16.02 -10.41
C ILE A 145 -0.78 -15.34 -9.70
N SER A 146 -1.07 -15.79 -8.49
CA SER A 146 -2.11 -15.23 -7.64
C SER A 146 -1.74 -15.37 -6.16
N PHE A 147 -2.60 -14.83 -5.30
CA PHE A 147 -2.60 -15.19 -3.89
C PHE A 147 -3.27 -16.55 -3.67
N ILE A 148 -2.62 -17.40 -2.89
CA ILE A 148 -3.08 -18.71 -2.46
C ILE A 148 -3.26 -18.66 -0.93
N GLY A 149 -4.28 -19.34 -0.42
CA GLY A 149 -4.58 -19.36 1.01
C GLY A 149 -5.28 -18.09 1.50
N ARG A 150 -5.35 -17.94 2.83
CA ARG A 150 -6.04 -16.84 3.52
C ARG A 150 -5.37 -16.52 4.84
N GLY A 151 -5.54 -15.27 5.31
CA GLY A 151 -4.97 -14.84 6.59
C GLY A 151 -3.45 -14.94 6.60
N VAL A 152 -2.90 -15.51 7.66
CA VAL A 152 -1.45 -15.67 7.87
C VAL A 152 -0.80 -16.68 6.91
N GLU A 153 -1.57 -17.65 6.41
CA GLU A 153 -1.12 -18.68 5.45
C GLU A 153 -1.09 -18.16 4.01
N ARG A 154 -1.43 -16.89 3.79
CA ARG A 154 -1.53 -16.33 2.44
C ARG A 154 -0.14 -16.15 1.84
N ARG A 155 0.05 -16.68 0.63
CA ARG A 155 1.31 -16.56 -0.14
C ARG A 155 1.04 -16.26 -1.60
N VAL A 156 2.06 -15.81 -2.32
CA VAL A 156 2.03 -15.71 -3.78
C VAL A 156 2.48 -17.05 -4.37
N GLY A 157 1.79 -17.53 -5.40
CA GLY A 157 2.15 -18.77 -6.07
C GLY A 157 1.41 -18.95 -7.39
N THR A 158 1.72 -20.03 -8.08
CA THR A 158 1.04 -20.47 -9.30
C THR A 158 -0.10 -21.43 -8.97
N PRO A 159 -1.07 -21.63 -9.89
CA PRO A 159 -2.13 -22.61 -9.69
C PRO A 159 -1.58 -23.99 -9.35
N PHE A 160 -2.04 -24.56 -8.23
CA PHE A 160 -1.61 -25.87 -7.72
C PHE A 160 -0.10 -26.03 -7.48
N ASP A 161 0.65 -24.91 -7.36
CA ASP A 161 2.12 -24.91 -7.30
C ASP A 161 2.79 -25.57 -8.51
N LEU A 162 2.08 -25.62 -9.64
CA LEU A 162 2.57 -26.12 -10.93
C LEU A 162 2.96 -24.97 -11.84
N HIS A 163 3.77 -25.25 -12.86
CA HIS A 163 4.06 -24.26 -13.88
C HIS A 163 2.76 -23.81 -14.57
N ALA A 164 2.51 -22.50 -14.57
CA ALA A 164 1.34 -21.93 -15.23
C ALA A 164 1.64 -21.75 -16.72
N GLU A 165 0.93 -22.48 -17.58
CA GLU A 165 1.06 -22.36 -19.04
C GLU A 165 0.78 -20.94 -19.55
N ALA A 166 -0.02 -20.16 -18.81
CA ALA A 166 -0.27 -18.76 -19.10
C ALA A 166 0.95 -17.84 -18.87
N CYS A 167 2.03 -18.33 -18.23
CA CYS A 167 3.22 -17.54 -17.97
C CYS A 167 4.02 -17.29 -19.26
N LEU A 168 4.14 -16.02 -19.65
CA LEU A 168 4.88 -15.61 -20.84
C LEU A 168 6.38 -15.36 -20.60
N GLY A 169 6.86 -15.51 -19.37
CA GLY A 169 8.27 -15.24 -19.02
C GLY A 169 8.68 -13.76 -19.09
N CYS A 170 7.73 -12.82 -19.00
CA CYS A 170 7.99 -11.38 -19.15
C CYS A 170 8.83 -10.72 -18.04
N GLY A 171 9.02 -11.38 -16.89
CA GLY A 171 9.84 -10.88 -15.78
C GLY A 171 9.22 -9.76 -14.93
N ALA A 172 8.07 -9.18 -15.31
CA ALA A 172 7.48 -8.02 -14.64
C ALA A 172 7.16 -8.23 -13.14
N CYS A 173 6.93 -9.48 -12.71
CA CYS A 173 6.65 -9.82 -11.31
C CYS A 173 7.91 -10.03 -10.45
N ALA A 174 9.10 -10.05 -11.05
CA ALA A 174 10.39 -10.29 -10.41
C ALA A 174 11.32 -9.07 -10.45
N ALA A 175 10.87 -7.98 -11.08
CA ALA A 175 11.60 -6.71 -11.22
C ALA A 175 11.43 -5.81 -9.99
#